data_AF-A0A501QHL9-F1
#
_entry.id   AF-A0A501QHL9-F1
#
_cell.length_a   1.000
_cell.length_b   1.000
_cell.length_c   1.000
_cell.angle_alpha   90.00
_cell.angle_beta   90.00
_cell.angle_gamma   90.00
#
_symmetry.space_group_name_H-M   'P 1'
#
loop_
_entity.id
_entity.type
_entity.pdbx_description
1 polymer ?
#
loop_
_entity_poly.entity_id
_entity_poly.type
_entity_poly.pdbx_seq_one_letter_code
_entity_poly.pdbx_strand_id
1 'polypeptide(L)'
;MQKNHIKTFKINISKSILGFLFIILYLTDAISKIGDFYQSNISYTAIIIKIVLQIVLFLKINKERNFEAIRILKIVSFLSIVFLLGQFFSNSEVPFLNRVFSNLKILNWYLSIFILYAGAITFLSANSNRKDEIKSLFLAFEWIFYFNSLLMLIGFFFDIEIFKAYYYSNRFGFNGLIRNATHASYICIIYIIYFYISYKDKPSKTSGILLLISVFVSLLLGTKAVLLFLFLLSIYWLISLRKYLLIITFSSLLVIFILFFDKFMNGFIKEHSYVLYDVYKKDGIITMLFSYRNESILKEFYPYITQNWTTFNYIFGGAEFNLHRTEFEFLDLFWFFGIAGMMFYLYAFLKHILNFKIFLTHIPIILLFIIIFLAGSFFSSITTMTFFLALIVFLKKKSIISA
;
A
#
# COMPACT_ATOMS: atom_id res chain seq x y z
N MET A 1 28.24 -37.98 -4.53
CA MET A 1 26.83 -37.68 -4.89
C MET A 1 26.24 -36.44 -4.19
N GLN A 2 26.56 -36.11 -2.93
CA GLN A 2 26.06 -34.88 -2.25
C GLN A 2 26.45 -33.54 -2.92
N LYS A 3 27.66 -33.41 -3.51
CA LYS A 3 28.09 -32.17 -4.19
C LYS A 3 27.27 -31.82 -5.45
N ASN A 4 26.67 -32.82 -6.12
CA ASN A 4 25.85 -32.60 -7.31
C ASN A 4 24.42 -32.17 -6.96
N HIS A 5 23.85 -32.66 -5.86
CA HIS A 5 22.56 -32.17 -5.35
C HIS A 5 22.65 -30.73 -4.84
N ILE A 6 23.75 -30.37 -4.16
CA ILE A 6 23.95 -28.99 -3.72
C ILE A 6 24.13 -28.06 -4.92
N LYS A 7 24.86 -28.45 -5.97
CA LYS A 7 25.00 -27.65 -7.20
C LYS A 7 23.67 -27.49 -7.96
N THR A 8 22.89 -28.55 -8.12
CA THR A 8 21.57 -28.49 -8.79
C THR A 8 20.55 -27.69 -7.99
N PHE A 9 20.54 -27.81 -6.66
CA PHE A 9 19.70 -26.98 -5.78
C PHE A 9 20.11 -25.50 -5.83
N LYS A 10 21.42 -25.20 -5.88
CA LYS A 10 21.94 -23.83 -6.05
C LYS A 10 21.56 -23.22 -7.40
N ILE A 11 21.50 -24.03 -8.46
CA ILE A 11 21.11 -23.60 -9.83
C ILE A 11 19.59 -23.38 -9.95
N ASN A 12 18.76 -24.10 -9.20
CA ASN A 12 17.30 -23.88 -9.22
C ASN A 12 16.88 -22.68 -8.34
N ILE A 13 17.49 -22.50 -7.16
CA ILE A 13 17.23 -21.32 -6.33
C ILE A 13 17.73 -20.02 -7.00
N SER A 14 18.84 -20.07 -7.74
CA SER A 14 19.36 -18.88 -8.43
C SER A 14 18.47 -18.37 -9.58
N LYS A 15 17.47 -19.13 -10.01
CA LYS A 15 16.57 -18.77 -11.13
C LYS A 15 15.24 -18.14 -10.66
N SER A 16 15.02 -17.96 -9.36
CA SER A 16 13.71 -17.57 -8.80
C SER A 16 13.83 -16.70 -7.55
N ILE A 17 14.86 -15.87 -7.49
CA ILE A 17 15.18 -15.10 -6.28
C ILE A 17 14.10 -14.05 -6.01
N LEU A 18 13.59 -13.35 -7.03
CA LEU A 18 12.58 -12.31 -6.83
C LEU A 18 11.25 -12.87 -6.32
N GLY A 19 10.79 -14.00 -6.86
CA GLY A 19 9.59 -14.68 -6.36
C GLY A 19 9.76 -15.15 -4.92
N PHE A 20 10.93 -15.70 -4.58
CA PHE A 20 11.24 -16.12 -3.21
C PHE A 20 11.27 -14.94 -2.22
N LEU A 21 11.93 -13.83 -2.57
CA LEU A 21 11.95 -12.61 -1.76
C LEU A 21 10.53 -12.05 -1.55
N PHE A 22 9.71 -12.07 -2.59
CA PHE A 22 8.32 -11.65 -2.52
C PHE A 22 7.51 -12.49 -1.51
N ILE A 23 7.68 -13.82 -1.54
CA ILE A 23 7.02 -14.73 -0.59
C ILE A 23 7.50 -14.46 0.84
N ILE A 24 8.80 -14.29 1.07
CA ILE A 24 9.30 -13.97 2.42
C ILE A 24 8.67 -12.67 2.93
N LEU A 25 8.63 -11.61 2.11
CA LEU A 25 8.03 -10.34 2.53
C LEU A 25 6.55 -10.48 2.88
N TYR A 26 5.77 -11.28 2.14
CA TYR A 26 4.40 -11.62 2.52
C TYR A 26 4.34 -12.38 3.86
N LEU A 27 5.17 -13.41 4.04
CA LEU A 27 5.22 -14.21 5.26
C LEU A 27 5.60 -13.37 6.47
N THR A 28 6.46 -12.36 6.33
CA THR A 28 6.75 -11.45 7.44
C THR A 28 5.52 -10.67 7.92
N ASP A 29 4.61 -10.28 7.02
CA ASP A 29 3.36 -9.63 7.41
C ASP A 29 2.41 -10.62 8.12
N ALA A 30 2.36 -11.86 7.63
CA ALA A 30 1.63 -12.96 8.26
C ALA A 30 2.13 -13.26 9.68
N ILE A 31 3.45 -13.31 9.86
CA ILE A 31 4.10 -13.49 11.17
C ILE A 31 3.74 -12.33 12.10
N SER A 32 3.80 -11.08 11.61
CA SER A 32 3.35 -9.94 12.41
C SER A 32 1.88 -10.05 12.78
N LYS A 33 1.02 -10.50 11.86
CA LYS A 33 -0.40 -10.69 12.12
C LYS A 33 -0.66 -11.72 13.22
N ILE A 34 -0.01 -12.88 13.13
CA ILE A 34 -0.07 -13.93 14.14
C ILE A 34 0.47 -13.41 15.47
N GLY A 35 1.58 -12.67 15.43
CA GLY A 35 2.19 -12.05 16.61
C GLY A 35 1.23 -11.10 17.33
N ASP A 36 0.59 -10.20 16.57
CA ASP A 36 -0.38 -9.23 17.08
C ASP A 36 -1.63 -9.93 17.66
N PHE A 37 -2.11 -11.00 17.00
CA PHE A 37 -3.27 -11.79 17.45
C PHE A 37 -3.01 -12.44 18.82
N TYR A 38 -1.85 -13.09 18.98
CA TYR A 38 -1.46 -13.73 20.24
C TYR A 38 -0.77 -12.79 21.24
N GLN A 39 -0.75 -11.48 20.99
CA GLN A 39 -0.06 -10.46 21.82
C GLN A 39 1.40 -10.83 22.13
N SER A 40 2.10 -11.44 21.16
CA SER A 40 3.46 -11.91 21.32
C SER A 40 4.48 -10.99 20.65
N ASN A 41 5.69 -10.95 21.20
CA ASN A 41 6.81 -10.19 20.63
C ASN A 41 7.32 -10.71 19.28
N ILE A 42 6.70 -11.77 18.74
CA ILE A 42 7.01 -12.31 17.41
C ILE A 42 6.76 -11.25 16.33
N SER A 43 5.87 -10.28 16.54
CA SER A 43 5.63 -9.20 15.58
C SER A 43 6.89 -8.35 15.29
N TYR A 44 7.82 -8.24 16.24
CA TYR A 44 9.11 -7.56 16.04
C TYR A 44 10.07 -8.34 15.13
N THR A 45 9.98 -9.68 15.11
CA THR A 45 10.85 -10.53 14.27
C THR A 45 10.66 -10.24 12.78
N ALA A 46 9.44 -9.94 12.37
CA ALA A 46 9.12 -9.55 11.00
C ALA A 46 9.81 -8.26 10.56
N ILE A 47 9.98 -7.29 11.47
CA ILE A 47 10.71 -6.05 11.18
C ILE A 47 12.18 -6.36 10.94
N ILE A 48 12.78 -7.22 11.78
CA ILE A 48 14.17 -7.65 11.65
C ILE A 48 14.39 -8.33 10.29
N ILE A 49 13.50 -9.25 9.90
CA ILE A 49 13.60 -9.93 8.60
C ILE A 49 13.54 -8.91 7.45
N LYS A 50 12.63 -7.93 7.48
CA LYS A 50 12.54 -6.87 6.46
C LYS A 50 13.84 -6.04 6.38
N ILE A 51 14.43 -5.68 7.51
CA ILE A 51 15.71 -4.95 7.56
C ILE A 51 16.85 -5.80 6.99
N VAL A 52 16.96 -7.07 7.40
CA VAL A 52 17.98 -7.99 6.89
C VAL A 52 17.87 -8.13 5.37
N LEU A 53 16.64 -8.28 4.84
CA LEU A 53 16.41 -8.32 3.40
C LEU A 53 16.86 -7.03 2.70
N GLN A 54 16.52 -5.86 3.25
CA GLN A 54 16.97 -4.57 2.70
C GLN A 54 18.50 -4.44 2.71
N ILE A 55 19.19 -4.91 3.76
CA ILE A 55 20.66 -4.93 3.82
C ILE A 55 21.22 -5.85 2.73
N VAL A 56 20.68 -7.06 2.57
CA VAL A 56 21.11 -7.99 1.50
C VAL A 56 20.92 -7.37 0.12
N LEU A 57 19.80 -6.69 -0.13
CA LEU A 57 19.56 -5.96 -1.38
C LEU A 57 20.59 -4.84 -1.57
N PHE A 58 20.86 -4.05 -0.54
CA PHE A 58 21.85 -2.97 -0.59
C PHE A 58 23.25 -3.47 -0.91
N LEU A 59 23.70 -4.52 -0.24
CA LEU A 59 25.01 -5.16 -0.50
C LEU A 59 25.09 -5.68 -1.94
N LYS A 60 24.01 -6.29 -2.45
CA LYS A 60 23.96 -6.76 -3.82
C LYS A 60 23.99 -5.62 -4.85
N ILE A 61 23.25 -4.52 -4.61
CA ILE A 61 23.28 -3.33 -5.47
C ILE A 61 24.72 -2.79 -5.58
N ASN A 62 25.41 -2.67 -4.45
CA ASN A 62 26.79 -2.18 -4.41
C ASN A 62 27.78 -3.11 -5.11
N LYS A 63 27.59 -4.42 -5.01
CA LYS A 63 28.44 -5.42 -5.68
C LYS A 63 28.30 -5.38 -7.20
N GLU A 64 27.07 -5.37 -7.71
CA GLU A 64 26.80 -5.41 -9.15
C GLU A 64 27.01 -4.05 -9.85
N ARG A 65 27.11 -2.96 -9.06
CA ARG A 65 27.33 -1.59 -9.54
C ARG A 65 26.39 -1.14 -10.67
N ASN A 66 25.14 -1.60 -10.65
CA ASN A 66 24.14 -1.17 -11.63
C ASN A 66 23.90 0.35 -11.49
N PHE A 67 24.17 1.10 -12.56
CA PHE A 67 24.08 2.57 -12.59
C PHE A 67 22.71 3.11 -12.16
N GLU A 68 21.63 2.48 -12.64
CA GLU A 68 20.26 2.85 -12.31
C GLU A 68 19.95 2.60 -10.84
N ALA A 69 20.41 1.47 -10.29
CA ALA A 69 20.23 1.16 -8.88
C ALA A 69 21.04 2.12 -7.98
N ILE A 70 22.26 2.48 -8.36
CA ILE A 70 23.08 3.48 -7.65
C ILE A 70 22.40 4.86 -7.68
N ARG A 71 21.80 5.24 -8.81
CA ARG A 71 21.02 6.50 -8.91
C ARG A 71 19.86 6.51 -7.91
N ILE A 72 19.17 5.39 -7.74
CA ILE A 72 18.10 5.26 -6.74
C ILE A 72 18.65 5.33 -5.32
N LEU A 73 19.82 4.74 -5.04
CA LEU A 73 20.45 4.90 -3.72
C LEU A 73 20.81 6.36 -3.40
N LYS A 74 21.21 7.17 -4.40
CA LYS A 74 21.42 8.61 -4.20
C LYS A 74 20.12 9.35 -3.82
N ILE A 75 18.98 8.94 -4.40
CA ILE A 75 17.65 9.46 -4.02
C ILE A 75 17.34 9.12 -2.56
N VAL A 76 17.61 7.88 -2.15
CA VAL A 76 17.46 7.44 -0.76
C VAL A 76 18.33 8.28 0.17
N SER A 77 19.61 8.47 -0.16
CA SER A 77 20.51 9.31 0.63
C SER A 77 20.03 10.77 0.73
N PHE A 78 19.56 11.35 -0.37
CA PHE A 78 19.03 12.71 -0.37
C PHE A 78 17.80 12.86 0.53
N LEU A 79 16.83 11.93 0.43
CA LEU A 79 15.64 11.95 1.29
C LEU A 79 16.00 11.76 2.78
N SER A 80 16.99 10.93 3.09
CA SER A 80 17.50 10.79 4.46
C SER A 80 18.14 12.10 4.97
N ILE A 81 18.87 12.83 4.12
CA ILE A 81 19.43 14.14 4.48
C ILE A 81 18.31 15.15 4.73
N VAL A 82 17.29 15.21 3.86
CA VAL A 82 16.12 16.07 4.05
C VAL A 82 15.43 15.78 5.38
N PHE A 83 15.22 14.50 5.70
CA PHE A 83 14.68 14.09 6.99
C PHE A 83 15.54 14.58 8.16
N LEU A 84 16.86 14.38 8.12
CA LEU A 84 17.76 14.81 9.20
C LEU A 84 17.74 16.34 9.38
N LEU A 85 17.69 17.10 8.28
CA LEU A 85 17.54 18.56 8.34
C LEU A 85 16.20 18.95 8.99
N GLY A 86 15.10 18.31 8.62
CA GLY A 86 13.80 18.54 9.24
C GLY A 86 13.80 18.25 10.74
N GLN A 87 14.42 17.15 11.16
CA GLN A 87 14.55 16.81 12.59
C GLN A 87 15.47 17.78 13.35
N PHE A 88 16.51 18.32 12.69
CA PHE A 88 17.47 19.26 13.28
C PHE A 88 16.83 20.62 13.55
N PHE A 89 16.05 21.15 12.62
CA PHE A 89 15.41 22.47 12.75
C PHE A 89 14.13 22.49 13.59
N SER A 90 13.64 21.33 14.05
CA SER A 90 12.44 21.27 14.89
C SER A 90 12.71 21.79 16.31
N ASN A 91 11.81 22.66 16.79
CA ASN A 91 11.82 23.25 18.13
C ASN A 91 11.16 22.36 19.20
N SER A 92 10.92 21.08 18.91
CA SER A 92 10.35 20.16 19.89
C SER A 92 11.21 20.03 21.14
N GLU A 93 10.55 19.86 22.29
CA GLU A 93 11.15 19.60 23.59
C GLU A 93 11.90 18.25 23.63
N VAL A 94 11.51 17.30 22.79
CA VAL A 94 12.14 15.96 22.75
C VAL A 94 13.56 16.07 22.17
N PRO A 95 14.62 15.53 22.81
CA PRO A 95 15.98 15.64 22.29
C PRO A 95 16.14 15.13 20.85
N PHE A 96 16.96 15.81 20.03
CA PHE A 96 17.17 15.49 18.60
C PHE A 96 17.40 14.00 18.31
N LEU A 97 18.33 13.36 19.03
CA LEU A 97 18.65 11.95 18.81
C LEU A 97 17.43 11.06 19.07
N ASN A 98 16.66 11.33 20.12
CA ASN A 98 15.45 10.58 20.44
C ASN A 98 14.41 10.73 19.34
N ARG A 99 14.21 11.94 18.81
CA ARG A 99 13.31 12.19 17.68
C ARG A 99 13.74 11.42 16.43
N VAL A 100 15.03 11.45 16.09
CA VAL A 100 15.57 10.71 14.95
C VAL A 100 15.35 9.20 15.13
N PHE A 101 15.78 8.62 16.26
CA PHE A 101 15.63 7.18 16.51
C PHE A 101 14.17 6.73 16.51
N SER A 102 13.28 7.53 17.10
CA SER A 102 11.85 7.25 17.13
C SER A 102 11.27 7.15 15.70
N ASN A 103 11.72 8.01 14.79
CA ASN A 103 11.20 8.08 13.42
C ASN A 103 11.94 7.19 12.41
N LEU A 104 13.05 6.54 12.76
CA LEU A 104 13.83 5.70 11.83
C LEU A 104 12.99 4.58 11.20
N LYS A 105 12.06 4.01 11.97
CA LYS A 105 11.13 2.98 11.48
C LYS A 105 10.29 3.49 10.32
N ILE A 106 9.82 4.73 10.41
CA ILE A 106 8.91 5.35 9.44
C ILE A 106 9.70 5.88 8.25
N LEU A 107 10.88 6.45 8.49
CA LEU A 107 11.84 6.76 7.43
C LEU A 107 12.10 5.51 6.58
N ASN A 108 12.38 4.37 7.23
CA ASN A 108 12.59 3.11 6.51
C ASN A 108 11.35 2.70 5.69
N TRP A 109 10.14 2.87 6.23
CA TRP A 109 8.93 2.59 5.46
C TRP A 109 8.85 3.41 4.17
N TYR A 110 9.04 4.74 4.26
CA TYR A 110 9.02 5.62 3.09
C TYR A 110 10.14 5.31 2.08
N LEU A 111 11.34 4.99 2.55
CA LEU A 111 12.49 4.69 1.70
C LEU A 111 12.48 3.27 1.11
N SER A 112 11.74 2.34 1.73
CA SER A 112 11.76 0.92 1.39
C SER A 112 11.45 0.63 -0.07
N ILE A 113 10.49 1.35 -0.67
CA ILE A 113 10.09 1.14 -2.06
C ILE A 113 11.24 1.43 -3.04
N PHE A 114 12.06 2.44 -2.76
CA PHE A 114 13.23 2.76 -3.57
C PHE A 114 14.28 1.65 -3.47
N ILE A 115 14.54 1.14 -2.26
CA ILE A 115 15.48 0.04 -2.03
C ILE A 115 15.00 -1.25 -2.71
N LEU A 116 13.71 -1.59 -2.56
CA LEU A 116 13.10 -2.76 -3.18
C LEU A 116 13.13 -2.66 -4.71
N TYR A 117 12.82 -1.49 -5.27
CA TYR A 117 12.87 -1.25 -6.71
C TYR A 117 14.29 -1.33 -7.27
N ALA A 118 15.26 -0.71 -6.59
CA ALA A 118 16.68 -0.79 -6.97
C ALA A 118 17.16 -2.25 -6.94
N GLY A 119 16.83 -2.99 -5.88
CA GLY A 119 17.14 -4.41 -5.75
C GLY A 119 16.54 -5.23 -6.88
N ALA A 120 15.26 -5.01 -7.19
CA ALA A 120 14.56 -5.70 -8.28
C ALA A 120 15.24 -5.45 -9.64
N ILE A 121 15.60 -4.20 -9.96
CA ILE A 121 16.32 -3.90 -11.20
C ILE A 121 17.67 -4.61 -11.24
N THR A 122 18.44 -4.59 -10.14
CA THR A 122 19.74 -5.26 -10.08
C THR A 122 19.63 -6.75 -10.37
N PHE A 123 18.62 -7.44 -9.81
CA PHE A 123 18.38 -8.85 -10.14
C PHE A 123 17.98 -9.05 -11.60
N LEU A 124 17.10 -8.19 -12.13
CA LEU A 124 16.64 -8.28 -13.51
C LEU A 124 17.74 -7.96 -14.53
N SER A 125 18.73 -7.15 -14.16
CA SER A 125 19.87 -6.79 -15.03
C SER A 125 21.02 -7.79 -14.97
N ALA A 126 21.29 -8.37 -13.79
CA ALA A 126 22.45 -9.24 -13.57
C ALA A 126 22.21 -10.68 -14.06
N ASN A 127 20.94 -11.14 -14.08
CA ASN A 127 20.61 -12.50 -14.48
C ASN A 127 20.36 -12.61 -15.98
N SER A 128 21.10 -13.50 -16.65
CA SER A 128 20.84 -13.90 -18.05
C SER A 128 19.41 -14.44 -18.24
N ASN A 129 18.81 -15.00 -17.17
CA ASN A 129 17.45 -15.57 -17.16
C ASN A 129 16.39 -14.57 -16.65
N ARG A 130 16.43 -13.31 -17.09
CA ARG A 130 15.44 -12.27 -16.73
C ARG A 130 13.97 -12.73 -16.86
N LYS A 131 13.66 -13.53 -17.88
CA LYS A 131 12.30 -14.05 -18.12
C LYS A 131 11.83 -14.98 -16.99
N ASP A 132 12.72 -15.81 -16.45
CA ASP A 132 12.42 -16.76 -15.38
C ASP A 132 12.18 -16.03 -14.05
N GLU A 133 12.97 -15.01 -13.75
CA GLU A 133 12.78 -14.18 -12.54
C GLU A 133 11.43 -13.45 -12.55
N ILE A 134 11.04 -12.87 -13.69
CA ILE A 134 9.74 -12.21 -13.83
C ILE A 134 8.60 -13.25 -13.73
N LYS A 135 8.76 -14.42 -14.34
CA LYS A 135 7.78 -15.51 -14.24
C LYS A 135 7.62 -15.97 -12.80
N SER A 136 8.72 -16.15 -12.08
CA SER A 136 8.74 -16.54 -10.67
C SER A 136 8.04 -15.51 -9.78
N LEU A 137 8.30 -14.22 -10.00
CA LEU A 137 7.62 -13.14 -9.29
C LEU A 137 6.10 -13.18 -9.50
N PHE A 138 5.63 -13.37 -10.74
CA PHE A 138 4.18 -13.41 -11.00
C PHE A 138 3.51 -14.69 -10.51
N LEU A 139 4.20 -15.83 -10.58
CA LEU A 139 3.71 -17.05 -9.95
C LEU A 139 3.54 -16.86 -8.45
N ALA A 140 4.55 -16.29 -7.76
CA ALA A 140 4.44 -15.96 -6.34
C ALA A 140 3.30 -14.98 -6.05
N PHE A 141 3.19 -13.92 -6.85
CA PHE A 141 2.14 -12.91 -6.74
C PHE A 141 0.73 -13.50 -6.87
N GLU A 142 0.48 -14.36 -7.86
CA GLU A 142 -0.81 -15.03 -8.05
C GLU A 142 -1.08 -16.10 -6.98
N TRP A 143 -0.06 -16.88 -6.60
CA TRP A 143 -0.21 -17.88 -5.54
C TRP A 143 -0.61 -17.26 -4.20
N ILE A 144 -0.02 -16.12 -3.85
CA ILE A 144 -0.40 -15.38 -2.65
C ILE A 144 -1.85 -14.89 -2.73
N PHE A 145 -2.31 -14.45 -3.90
CA PHE A 145 -3.72 -14.10 -4.08
C PHE A 145 -4.63 -15.28 -3.79
N TYR A 146 -4.39 -16.44 -4.42
CA TYR A 146 -5.21 -17.63 -4.23
C TYR A 146 -5.20 -18.09 -2.78
N PHE A 147 -4.02 -18.17 -2.19
CA PHE A 147 -3.85 -18.59 -0.81
C PHE A 147 -4.55 -17.63 0.16
N ASN A 148 -4.31 -16.32 0.07
CA ASN A 148 -4.92 -15.37 0.99
C ASN A 148 -6.44 -15.26 0.79
N SER A 149 -6.93 -15.37 -0.45
CA SER A 149 -8.36 -15.41 -0.77
C SER A 149 -9.03 -16.63 -0.14
N LEU A 150 -8.39 -17.80 -0.22
CA LEU A 150 -8.89 -19.01 0.43
C LEU A 150 -8.99 -18.82 1.95
N LEU A 151 -7.98 -18.21 2.59
CA LEU A 151 -8.03 -17.92 4.02
C LEU A 151 -9.11 -16.90 4.39
N MET A 152 -9.35 -15.88 3.55
CA MET A 152 -10.48 -14.96 3.75
C MET A 152 -11.83 -15.67 3.67
N LEU A 153 -12.00 -16.60 2.73
CA LEU A 153 -13.21 -17.42 2.62
C LEU A 153 -13.38 -18.37 3.80
N ILE A 154 -12.32 -19.04 4.23
CA ILE A 154 -12.34 -19.88 5.44
C ILE A 154 -12.70 -19.03 6.66
N GLY A 155 -12.10 -17.85 6.81
CA GLY A 155 -12.46 -16.89 7.85
C GLY A 155 -13.93 -16.53 7.81
N PHE A 156 -14.48 -16.23 6.63
CA PHE A 156 -15.87 -15.87 6.44
C PHE A 156 -16.85 -17.01 6.79
N PHE A 157 -16.60 -18.23 6.31
CA PHE A 157 -17.52 -19.35 6.51
C PHE A 157 -17.44 -19.99 7.91
N PHE A 158 -16.26 -19.99 8.52
CA PHE A 158 -16.02 -20.64 9.81
C PHE A 158 -15.81 -19.65 10.97
N ASP A 159 -15.98 -18.34 10.71
CA ASP A 159 -15.77 -17.24 11.65
C ASP A 159 -14.41 -17.25 12.38
N ILE A 160 -13.34 -17.69 11.70
CA ILE A 160 -12.01 -17.80 12.30
C ILE A 160 -11.43 -16.41 12.59
N GLU A 161 -11.24 -16.09 13.88
CA GLU A 161 -10.80 -14.77 14.35
C GLU A 161 -9.45 -14.31 13.77
N ILE A 162 -8.49 -15.22 13.60
CA ILE A 162 -7.17 -14.86 13.07
C ILE A 162 -7.23 -14.33 11.63
N PHE A 163 -8.29 -14.64 10.87
CA PHE A 163 -8.50 -14.15 9.50
C PHE A 163 -9.37 -12.90 9.42
N LYS A 164 -9.95 -12.44 10.53
CA LYS A 164 -10.69 -11.18 10.61
C LYS A 164 -9.74 -9.98 10.42
N ALA A 165 -10.29 -8.91 9.86
CA ALA A 165 -9.61 -7.65 9.64
C ALA A 165 -9.59 -6.74 10.87
N TYR A 166 -10.57 -6.93 11.77
CA TYR A 166 -10.73 -6.18 13.01
C TYR A 166 -10.83 -7.15 14.18
N TYR A 167 -9.73 -7.31 14.91
CA TYR A 167 -9.72 -8.13 16.12
C TYR A 167 -10.62 -7.55 17.19
N TYR A 168 -11.27 -8.43 17.96
CA TYR A 168 -12.05 -8.05 19.14
C TYR A 168 -13.16 -7.01 18.87
N SER A 169 -13.58 -6.87 17.61
CA SER A 169 -14.61 -5.91 17.21
C SER A 169 -15.70 -6.64 16.41
N ASN A 170 -16.94 -6.19 16.57
CA ASN A 170 -18.07 -6.69 15.79
C ASN A 170 -18.12 -6.17 14.34
N ARG A 171 -17.07 -5.47 13.87
CA ARG A 171 -16.99 -4.99 12.50
C ARG A 171 -16.73 -6.14 11.54
N PHE A 172 -17.57 -6.23 10.52
CA PHE A 172 -17.38 -7.17 9.41
C PHE A 172 -16.08 -6.87 8.65
N GLY A 173 -15.35 -7.92 8.29
CA GLY A 173 -14.20 -7.82 7.40
C GLY A 173 -13.21 -8.94 7.61
N PHE A 174 -12.70 -9.51 6.52
CA PHE A 174 -11.68 -10.56 6.51
C PHE A 174 -10.51 -10.11 5.64
N ASN A 175 -9.28 -10.22 6.14
CA ASN A 175 -8.05 -9.86 5.40
C ASN A 175 -7.03 -11.02 5.31
N GLY A 176 -7.41 -12.23 5.71
CA GLY A 176 -6.57 -13.42 5.61
C GLY A 176 -5.34 -13.30 6.52
N LEU A 177 -4.13 -13.36 5.96
CA LEU A 177 -2.87 -13.19 6.70
C LEU A 177 -2.24 -11.81 6.56
N ILE A 178 -2.87 -10.89 5.82
CA ILE A 178 -2.39 -9.50 5.76
C ILE A 178 -2.74 -8.82 7.07
N ARG A 179 -1.75 -8.21 7.72
CA ARG A 179 -1.86 -7.71 9.11
C ARG A 179 -2.92 -6.62 9.27
N ASN A 180 -2.81 -5.56 8.47
CA ASN A 180 -3.66 -4.38 8.60
C ASN A 180 -4.76 -4.35 7.55
N ALA A 181 -5.99 -3.97 7.94
CA ALA A 181 -7.12 -3.82 7.02
C ALA A 181 -6.85 -2.81 5.89
N THR A 182 -6.18 -1.70 6.19
CA THR A 182 -5.82 -0.68 5.18
C THR A 182 -4.80 -1.23 4.17
N HIS A 183 -3.78 -1.96 4.62
CA HIS A 183 -2.81 -2.60 3.72
C HIS A 183 -3.49 -3.66 2.84
N ALA A 184 -4.38 -4.47 3.43
CA ALA A 184 -5.15 -5.46 2.70
C ALA A 184 -6.04 -4.81 1.62
N SER A 185 -6.58 -3.62 1.90
CA SER A 185 -7.39 -2.85 0.94
C SER A 185 -6.59 -2.51 -0.30
N TYR A 186 -5.39 -1.96 -0.13
CA TYR A 186 -4.50 -1.65 -1.25
C TYR A 186 -4.07 -2.89 -2.01
N ILE A 187 -3.75 -3.99 -1.31
CA ILE A 187 -3.36 -5.25 -1.95
C ILE A 187 -4.52 -5.81 -2.79
N CYS A 188 -5.76 -5.79 -2.27
CA CYS A 188 -6.94 -6.18 -3.03
C CYS A 188 -7.13 -5.31 -4.27
N ILE A 189 -7.03 -3.98 -4.13
CA ILE A 189 -7.11 -3.04 -5.25
C ILE A 189 -6.03 -3.34 -6.30
N ILE A 190 -4.79 -3.59 -5.87
CA ILE A 190 -3.68 -3.96 -6.75
C ILE A 190 -4.00 -5.24 -7.54
N TYR A 191 -4.58 -6.27 -6.90
CA TYR A 191 -5.02 -7.48 -7.60
C TYR A 191 -6.17 -7.22 -8.58
N ILE A 192 -7.15 -6.41 -8.21
CA ILE A 192 -8.23 -6.01 -9.13
C ILE A 192 -7.64 -5.33 -10.36
N ILE A 193 -6.71 -4.38 -10.18
CA ILE A 193 -6.02 -3.71 -11.30
C ILE A 193 -5.26 -4.73 -12.15
N TYR A 194 -4.50 -5.64 -11.53
CA TYR A 194 -3.75 -6.68 -12.22
C TYR A 194 -4.65 -7.56 -13.10
N PHE A 195 -5.75 -8.10 -12.54
CA PHE A 195 -6.67 -8.96 -13.28
C PHE A 195 -7.52 -8.17 -14.28
N TYR A 196 -7.87 -6.92 -13.99
CA TYR A 196 -8.58 -6.04 -14.92
C TYR A 196 -7.75 -5.78 -16.19
N ILE A 197 -6.47 -5.42 -16.02
CA ILE A 197 -5.58 -5.19 -17.16
C ILE A 197 -5.30 -6.51 -17.90
N SER A 198 -5.14 -7.61 -17.18
CA SER A 198 -4.99 -8.94 -17.79
C SER A 198 -6.21 -9.34 -18.64
N TYR A 199 -7.41 -9.07 -18.15
CA TYR A 199 -8.66 -9.30 -18.87
C TYR A 199 -8.81 -8.39 -20.09
N LYS A 200 -8.51 -7.10 -19.95
CA LYS A 200 -8.59 -6.14 -21.07
C LYS A 200 -7.66 -6.50 -22.22
N ASP A 201 -6.45 -6.95 -21.91
CA ASP A 201 -5.45 -7.24 -22.94
C ASP A 201 -5.66 -8.59 -23.63
N LYS A 202 -6.03 -9.62 -22.86
CA LYS A 202 -6.32 -10.96 -23.35
C LYS A 202 -7.59 -11.47 -22.71
N PRO A 203 -8.76 -11.05 -23.24
CA PRO A 203 -10.04 -11.47 -22.69
C PRO A 203 -10.18 -12.97 -22.85
N SER A 204 -10.36 -13.66 -21.73
CA SER A 204 -10.58 -15.09 -21.66
C SER A 204 -11.57 -15.38 -20.52
N LYS A 205 -12.25 -16.52 -20.59
CA LYS A 205 -13.14 -16.95 -19.50
C LYS A 205 -12.40 -16.98 -18.16
N THR A 206 -11.16 -17.48 -18.16
CA THR A 206 -10.30 -17.54 -16.98
C THR A 206 -9.97 -16.16 -16.43
N SER A 207 -9.50 -15.22 -17.26
CA SER A 207 -9.16 -13.87 -16.80
C SER A 207 -10.38 -13.08 -16.31
N GLY A 208 -11.56 -13.30 -16.91
CA GLY A 208 -12.82 -12.73 -16.42
C GLY A 208 -13.24 -13.30 -15.05
N ILE A 209 -13.13 -14.63 -14.87
CA ILE A 209 -13.42 -15.29 -13.59
C ILE A 209 -12.46 -14.79 -12.50
N LEU A 210 -11.17 -14.67 -12.78
CA LEU A 210 -10.19 -14.16 -11.81
C LEU A 210 -10.47 -12.72 -11.40
N LEU A 211 -10.87 -11.86 -12.33
CA LEU A 211 -11.31 -10.51 -12.02
C LEU A 211 -12.54 -10.54 -11.10
N LEU A 212 -13.57 -11.33 -11.42
CA LEU A 212 -14.76 -11.46 -10.58
C LEU A 212 -14.44 -11.99 -9.17
N ILE A 213 -13.58 -13.01 -9.07
CA ILE A 213 -13.11 -13.53 -7.77
C ILE A 213 -12.39 -12.43 -6.99
N SER A 214 -11.50 -11.66 -7.63
CA SER A 214 -10.78 -10.58 -6.96
C SER A 214 -11.70 -9.48 -6.43
N VAL A 215 -12.75 -9.13 -7.18
CA VAL A 215 -13.80 -8.20 -6.73
C VAL A 215 -14.57 -8.80 -5.56
N PHE A 216 -15.04 -10.05 -5.69
CA PHE A 216 -15.81 -10.73 -4.63
C PHE A 216 -15.01 -10.83 -3.33
N VAL A 217 -13.76 -11.31 -3.39
CA VAL A 217 -12.87 -11.40 -2.22
C VAL A 217 -12.62 -10.03 -1.61
N SER A 218 -12.44 -8.99 -2.43
CA SER A 218 -12.26 -7.63 -1.90
C SER A 218 -13.49 -7.09 -1.17
N LEU A 219 -14.70 -7.54 -1.51
CA LEU A 219 -15.93 -7.18 -0.78
C LEU A 219 -15.99 -7.83 0.60
N LEU A 220 -15.39 -9.03 0.77
CA LEU A 220 -15.27 -9.68 2.08
C LEU A 220 -14.39 -8.89 3.06
N LEU A 221 -13.52 -8.01 2.55
CA LEU A 221 -12.72 -7.13 3.39
C LEU A 221 -13.56 -6.02 4.03
N GLY A 222 -14.62 -5.55 3.36
CA GLY A 222 -15.59 -4.62 3.92
C GLY A 222 -15.08 -3.19 4.18
N THR A 223 -13.93 -2.78 3.64
CA THR A 223 -13.36 -1.46 3.91
C THR A 223 -13.90 -0.38 2.97
N LYS A 224 -14.08 0.84 3.52
CA LYS A 224 -14.50 2.04 2.75
C LYS A 224 -13.60 2.29 1.53
N ALA A 225 -12.29 2.03 1.65
CA ALA A 225 -11.32 2.24 0.58
C ALA A 225 -11.57 1.34 -0.64
N VAL A 226 -11.84 0.04 -0.43
CA VAL A 226 -12.16 -0.90 -1.53
C VAL A 226 -13.50 -0.55 -2.17
N LEU A 227 -14.51 -0.25 -1.34
CA LEU A 227 -15.83 0.14 -1.84
C LEU A 227 -15.76 1.41 -2.71
N LEU A 228 -15.01 2.43 -2.26
CA LEU A 228 -14.79 3.65 -3.03
C LEU A 228 -14.04 3.36 -4.34
N PHE A 229 -13.00 2.50 -4.31
CA PHE A 229 -12.28 2.10 -5.52
C PHE A 229 -13.21 1.39 -6.53
N LEU A 230 -13.99 0.41 -6.08
CA LEU A 230 -14.93 -0.32 -6.93
C LEU A 230 -16.02 0.59 -7.51
N PHE A 231 -16.52 1.54 -6.71
CA PHE A 231 -17.48 2.55 -7.16
C PHE A 231 -16.89 3.41 -8.28
N LEU A 232 -15.69 3.99 -8.07
CA LEU A 232 -15.01 4.80 -9.08
C LEU A 232 -14.66 4.00 -10.34
N LEU A 233 -14.21 2.74 -10.18
CA LEU A 233 -13.92 1.84 -11.29
C LEU A 233 -15.18 1.51 -12.09
N SER A 234 -16.32 1.33 -11.42
CA SER A 234 -17.62 1.07 -12.07
C SER A 234 -18.10 2.29 -12.85
N ILE A 235 -17.99 3.50 -12.30
CA ILE A 235 -18.29 4.75 -13.03
C ILE A 235 -17.42 4.85 -14.29
N TYR A 236 -16.11 4.65 -14.14
CA TYR A 236 -15.19 4.65 -15.27
C TYR A 236 -15.59 3.63 -16.34
N TRP A 237 -15.93 2.41 -15.94
CA TRP A 237 -16.35 1.36 -16.87
C TRP A 237 -17.66 1.74 -17.59
N LEU A 238 -18.65 2.29 -16.89
CA LEU A 238 -19.92 2.76 -17.49
C LEU A 238 -19.70 3.90 -18.49
N ILE A 239 -18.82 4.85 -18.17
CA ILE A 239 -18.39 5.92 -19.10
C ILE A 239 -17.75 5.30 -20.34
N SER A 240 -16.85 4.33 -20.17
CA SER A 240 -16.14 3.69 -21.28
C SER A 240 -17.08 2.92 -22.23
N LEU A 241 -18.19 2.39 -21.70
CA LEU A 241 -19.24 1.73 -22.48
C LEU A 241 -20.23 2.71 -23.13
N ARG A 242 -20.04 4.03 -22.97
CA ARG A 242 -20.97 5.08 -23.41
C ARG A 242 -22.40 4.91 -22.89
N LYS A 243 -22.58 4.26 -21.72
CA LYS A 243 -23.89 4.06 -21.10
C LYS A 243 -24.31 5.29 -20.28
N TYR A 244 -24.38 6.45 -20.93
CA TYR A 244 -24.64 7.75 -20.29
C TYR A 244 -25.97 7.80 -19.52
N LEU A 245 -26.99 7.07 -20.00
CA LEU A 245 -28.27 6.94 -19.30
C LEU A 245 -28.10 6.35 -17.91
N LEU A 246 -27.25 5.33 -17.74
CA LEU A 246 -26.93 4.73 -16.44
C LEU A 246 -26.19 5.71 -15.53
N ILE A 247 -25.30 6.53 -16.09
CA ILE A 247 -24.60 7.57 -15.33
C ILE A 247 -25.61 8.60 -14.82
N ILE A 248 -26.50 9.07 -15.68
CA ILE A 248 -27.57 10.00 -15.29
C ILE A 248 -28.46 9.36 -14.21
N THR A 249 -28.80 8.07 -14.33
CA THR A 249 -29.59 7.39 -13.30
C THR A 249 -28.83 7.31 -11.98
N PHE A 250 -27.56 6.89 -11.97
CA PHE A 250 -26.74 6.85 -10.75
C PHE A 250 -26.57 8.25 -10.15
N SER A 251 -26.33 9.28 -10.95
CA SER A 251 -26.24 10.67 -10.49
C SER A 251 -27.57 11.15 -9.90
N SER A 252 -28.71 10.83 -10.52
CA SER A 252 -30.02 11.17 -9.98
C SER A 252 -30.31 10.45 -8.66
N LEU A 253 -29.95 9.16 -8.55
CA LEU A 253 -30.07 8.37 -7.33
C LEU A 253 -29.16 8.91 -6.23
N LEU A 254 -27.96 9.39 -6.56
CA LEU A 254 -27.05 10.04 -5.61
C LEU A 254 -27.64 11.34 -5.07
N VAL A 255 -28.25 12.18 -5.93
CA VAL A 255 -28.93 13.41 -5.50
C VAL A 255 -30.11 13.07 -4.58
N ILE A 256 -30.93 12.08 -4.95
CA ILE A 256 -32.01 11.58 -4.09
C ILE A 256 -31.44 11.09 -2.75
N PHE A 257 -30.37 10.28 -2.77
CA PHE A 257 -29.74 9.81 -1.55
C PHE A 257 -29.26 10.96 -0.65
N ILE A 258 -28.66 12.01 -1.22
CA ILE A 258 -28.23 13.21 -0.47
C ILE A 258 -29.44 13.92 0.16
N LEU A 259 -30.54 14.11 -0.58
CA LEU A 259 -31.76 14.77 -0.08
C LEU A 259 -32.42 13.97 1.06
N PHE A 260 -32.30 12.65 1.04
CA PHE A 260 -32.87 11.75 2.06
C PHE A 260 -31.84 11.25 3.09
N PHE A 261 -30.62 11.79 3.08
CA PHE A 261 -29.50 11.28 3.86
C PHE A 261 -29.80 11.25 5.36
N ASP A 262 -30.34 12.33 5.92
CA ASP A 262 -30.64 12.41 7.36
C ASP A 262 -31.73 11.41 7.77
N LYS A 263 -32.74 11.17 6.92
CA LYS A 263 -33.75 10.13 7.18
C LYS A 263 -33.14 8.73 7.12
N PHE A 264 -32.27 8.48 6.15
CA PHE A 264 -31.52 7.23 6.03
C PHE A 264 -30.62 6.97 7.25
N MET A 265 -29.93 8.00 7.74
CA MET A 265 -29.08 7.90 8.93
C MET A 265 -29.89 7.62 10.20
N ASN A 266 -30.98 8.36 10.42
CA ASN A 266 -31.79 8.23 11.63
C ASN A 266 -32.66 6.96 11.67
N GLY A 267 -33.00 6.38 10.53
CA GLY A 267 -33.70 5.10 10.42
C GLY A 267 -32.74 3.93 10.26
N PHE A 268 -32.31 3.68 9.01
CA PHE A 268 -31.58 2.47 8.64
C PHE A 268 -30.24 2.30 9.34
N ILE A 269 -29.38 3.34 9.33
CA ILE A 269 -28.02 3.23 9.90
C ILE A 269 -28.05 3.14 11.42
N LYS A 270 -28.94 3.85 12.09
CA LYS A 270 -29.14 3.75 13.54
C LYS A 270 -29.42 2.31 13.97
N GLU A 271 -30.26 1.59 13.22
CA GLU A 271 -30.64 0.21 13.52
C GLU A 271 -29.55 -0.81 13.17
N HIS A 272 -28.85 -0.64 12.04
CA HIS A 272 -27.93 -1.67 11.51
C HIS A 272 -26.45 -1.41 11.81
N SER A 273 -26.06 -0.17 12.11
CA SER A 273 -24.68 0.20 12.42
C SER A 273 -24.62 1.35 13.41
N TYR A 274 -24.95 1.04 14.66
CA TYR A 274 -24.94 2.01 15.76
C TYR A 274 -23.59 2.75 15.88
N VAL A 275 -22.47 2.07 15.64
CA VAL A 275 -21.13 2.69 15.69
C VAL A 275 -20.98 3.81 14.66
N LEU A 276 -21.42 3.61 13.41
CA LEU A 276 -21.36 4.67 12.39
C LEU A 276 -22.33 5.81 12.72
N TYR A 277 -23.52 5.47 13.21
CA TYR A 277 -24.51 6.46 13.63
C TYR A 277 -24.03 7.33 14.78
N ASP A 278 -23.38 6.75 15.79
CA ASP A 278 -22.84 7.45 16.96
C ASP A 278 -21.79 8.48 16.55
N VAL A 279 -20.86 8.11 15.66
CA VAL A 279 -19.86 9.03 15.09
C VAL A 279 -20.54 10.17 14.33
N TYR A 280 -21.53 9.87 13.50
CA TYR A 280 -22.28 10.90 12.76
C TYR A 280 -23.00 11.87 13.70
N LYS A 281 -23.61 11.39 14.79
CA LYS A 281 -24.33 12.23 15.75
C LYS A 281 -23.41 13.08 16.62
N LYS A 282 -22.26 12.54 17.02
CA LYS A 282 -21.31 13.25 17.89
C LYS A 282 -20.44 14.22 17.12
N ASP A 283 -19.88 13.77 16.00
CA ASP A 283 -18.78 14.46 15.31
C ASP A 283 -19.12 14.87 13.87
N GLY A 284 -20.32 14.53 13.38
CA GLY A 284 -20.82 14.94 12.08
C GLY A 284 -20.42 14.04 10.91
N ILE A 285 -20.96 14.37 9.72
CA ILE A 285 -20.79 13.57 8.50
C ILE A 285 -19.34 13.52 8.00
N ILE A 286 -18.60 14.62 8.13
CA ILE A 286 -17.20 14.71 7.68
C ILE A 286 -16.35 13.73 8.48
N THR A 287 -16.50 13.72 9.80
CA THR A 287 -15.80 12.81 10.71
C THR A 287 -16.15 11.35 10.45
N MET A 288 -17.43 11.07 10.20
CA MET A 288 -17.87 9.73 9.82
C MET A 288 -17.25 9.28 8.49
N LEU A 289 -17.18 10.15 7.48
CA LEU A 289 -16.62 9.82 6.16
C LEU A 289 -15.11 9.57 6.25
N PHE A 290 -14.37 10.46 6.91
CA PHE A 290 -12.92 10.38 7.03
C PHE A 290 -12.42 9.50 8.17
N SER A 291 -13.32 8.96 8.99
CA SER A 291 -13.00 8.13 10.16
C SER A 291 -12.05 8.86 11.13
N TYR A 292 -12.45 10.04 11.62
CA TYR A 292 -11.67 10.88 12.55
C TYR A 292 -10.39 11.52 12.02
N ARG A 293 -9.98 11.28 10.77
CA ARG A 293 -8.75 11.92 10.25
C ARG A 293 -8.82 13.45 10.19
N ASN A 294 -10.00 14.02 9.96
CA ASN A 294 -10.22 15.46 10.04
C ASN A 294 -9.96 15.98 11.47
N GLU A 295 -10.34 15.21 12.49
CA GLU A 295 -10.07 15.54 13.89
C GLU A 295 -8.57 15.45 14.18
N SER A 296 -7.87 14.43 13.67
CA SER A 296 -6.40 14.32 13.79
C SER A 296 -5.67 15.50 13.15
N ILE A 297 -6.20 16.06 12.06
CA ILE A 297 -5.63 17.29 11.47
C ILE A 297 -5.75 18.47 12.46
N LEU A 298 -6.94 18.67 13.03
CA LEU A 298 -7.22 19.81 13.89
C LEU A 298 -6.59 19.70 15.27
N LYS A 299 -6.51 18.49 15.82
CA LYS A 299 -6.07 18.21 17.20
C LYS A 299 -4.59 17.87 17.31
N GLU A 300 -3.98 17.30 16.26
CA GLU A 300 -2.58 16.88 16.30
C GLU A 300 -1.71 17.69 15.32
N PHE A 301 -2.02 17.64 14.03
CA PHE A 301 -1.17 18.23 12.99
C PHE A 301 -1.05 19.74 13.09
N TYR A 302 -2.18 20.44 13.16
CA TYR A 302 -2.18 21.90 13.20
C TYR A 302 -1.48 22.44 14.47
N PRO A 303 -1.84 22.00 15.69
CA PRO A 303 -1.17 22.45 16.91
C PRO A 303 0.33 22.14 16.89
N TYR A 304 0.72 20.93 16.48
CA TYR A 304 2.13 20.53 16.43
C TYR A 304 2.95 21.44 15.51
N ILE A 305 2.46 21.71 14.30
CA ILE A 305 3.19 22.59 13.36
C ILE A 305 3.29 23.99 13.93
N THR A 306 2.21 24.54 14.48
CA THR A 306 2.23 25.92 15.01
C THR A 306 3.19 26.10 16.20
N GLN A 307 3.41 25.04 16.99
CA GLN A 307 4.24 25.09 18.20
C GLN A 307 5.70 24.68 17.94
N ASN A 308 5.93 23.67 17.09
CA ASN A 308 7.23 23.00 16.98
C ASN A 308 7.98 23.27 15.66
N TRP A 309 7.34 23.89 14.66
CA TRP A 309 7.98 24.17 13.38
C TRP A 309 8.59 25.56 13.30
N THR A 310 9.83 25.61 12.85
CA THR A 310 10.46 26.82 12.31
C THR A 310 10.14 26.97 10.82
N THR A 311 10.48 28.10 10.22
CA THR A 311 10.36 28.33 8.77
C THR A 311 11.04 27.24 7.94
N PHE A 312 12.14 26.66 8.43
CA PHE A 312 12.85 25.57 7.75
C PHE A 312 12.08 24.24 7.76
N ASN A 313 11.27 23.98 8.78
CA ASN A 313 10.46 22.75 8.84
C ASN A 313 9.36 22.71 7.77
N TYR A 314 8.84 23.86 7.33
CA TYR A 314 7.92 23.89 6.19
C TYR A 314 8.59 23.37 4.89
N ILE A 315 9.92 23.51 4.79
CA ILE A 315 10.72 23.05 3.64
C ILE A 315 11.11 21.58 3.80
N PHE A 316 11.62 21.19 4.98
CA PHE A 316 12.27 19.89 5.21
C PHE A 316 11.49 18.91 6.11
N GLY A 317 10.35 19.33 6.67
CA GLY A 317 9.52 18.53 7.58
C GLY A 317 10.05 18.57 9.01
N GLY A 318 9.61 17.63 9.84
CA GLY A 318 10.07 17.51 11.24
C GLY A 318 9.03 16.91 12.16
N ALA A 319 8.34 15.86 11.71
CA ALA A 319 7.27 15.23 12.47
C ALA A 319 7.79 14.29 13.57
N GLU A 320 6.97 14.05 14.59
CA GLU A 320 7.14 13.01 15.61
C GLU A 320 6.05 11.94 15.46
N PHE A 321 6.19 11.08 14.46
CA PHE A 321 5.12 10.16 14.05
C PHE A 321 4.87 8.98 14.98
N ASN A 322 5.74 8.76 15.96
CA ASN A 322 5.42 7.83 17.04
C ASN A 322 4.37 8.38 18.00
N LEU A 323 4.18 9.70 18.03
CA LEU A 323 3.22 10.39 18.88
C LEU A 323 2.02 10.92 18.11
N HIS A 324 2.23 11.40 16.87
CA HIS A 324 1.19 12.11 16.13
C HIS A 324 1.09 11.68 14.66
N ARG A 325 -0.12 11.44 14.15
CA ARG A 325 -0.34 11.11 12.72
C ARG A 325 -1.71 11.58 12.24
N THR A 326 -1.76 12.09 11.01
CA THR A 326 -3.06 12.47 10.40
C THR A 326 -3.77 11.30 9.74
N GLU A 327 -3.01 10.27 9.38
CA GLU A 327 -3.45 9.15 8.54
C GLU A 327 -3.97 9.58 7.14
N PHE A 328 -3.66 10.80 6.69
CA PHE A 328 -3.78 11.20 5.29
C PHE A 328 -2.41 11.12 4.64
N GLU A 329 -2.25 10.33 3.59
CA GLU A 329 -0.93 10.06 3.01
C GLU A 329 -0.21 11.35 2.56
N PHE A 330 -0.97 12.26 1.95
CA PHE A 330 -0.41 13.51 1.45
C PHE A 330 0.08 14.41 2.58
N LEU A 331 -0.72 14.55 3.64
CA LEU A 331 -0.35 15.36 4.81
C LEU A 331 0.75 14.69 5.62
N ASP A 332 0.74 13.37 5.78
CA ASP A 332 1.81 12.63 6.45
C ASP A 332 3.14 12.77 5.67
N LEU A 333 3.14 12.71 4.34
CA LEU A 333 4.36 12.96 3.55
C LEU A 333 4.87 14.39 3.73
N PHE A 334 3.98 15.38 3.71
CA PHE A 334 4.33 16.78 3.95
C PHE A 334 4.88 16.99 5.37
N TRP A 335 4.22 16.42 6.39
CA TRP A 335 4.65 16.54 7.78
C TRP A 335 6.04 15.92 7.98
N PHE A 336 6.30 14.79 7.33
CA PHE A 336 7.54 14.05 7.49
C PHE A 336 8.73 14.68 6.74
N PHE A 337 8.52 15.12 5.50
CA PHE A 337 9.60 15.58 4.59
C PHE A 337 9.54 17.06 4.20
N GLY A 338 8.51 17.80 4.62
CA GLY A 338 8.24 19.17 4.19
C GLY A 338 7.86 19.26 2.72
N ILE A 339 7.65 20.47 2.22
CA ILE A 339 7.22 20.67 0.82
C ILE A 339 8.29 20.19 -0.17
N ALA A 340 9.56 20.47 0.09
CA ALA A 340 10.65 20.15 -0.85
C ALA A 340 10.90 18.64 -0.91
N GLY A 341 10.95 17.99 0.26
CA GLY A 341 11.13 16.54 0.33
C GLY A 341 9.92 15.78 -0.19
N MET A 342 8.69 16.22 0.07
CA MET A 342 7.47 15.63 -0.48
C MET A 342 7.45 15.73 -2.02
N MET A 343 7.70 16.91 -2.58
CA MET A 343 7.72 17.10 -4.04
C MET A 343 8.81 16.23 -4.69
N PHE A 344 10.01 16.19 -4.10
CA PHE A 344 11.08 15.33 -4.59
C PHE A 344 10.74 13.85 -4.48
N TYR A 345 10.14 13.41 -3.36
CA TYR A 345 9.69 12.03 -3.15
C TYR A 345 8.70 11.60 -4.25
N LEU A 346 7.64 12.39 -4.46
CA LEU A 346 6.60 12.08 -5.45
C LEU A 346 7.17 12.13 -6.88
N TYR A 347 8.01 13.12 -7.20
CA TYR A 347 8.69 13.18 -8.49
C TYR A 347 9.59 11.95 -8.73
N ALA A 348 10.43 11.58 -7.76
CA ALA A 348 11.32 10.44 -7.86
C ALA A 348 10.53 9.13 -8.01
N PHE A 349 9.45 8.99 -7.25
CA PHE A 349 8.53 7.85 -7.33
C PHE A 349 7.89 7.75 -8.72
N LEU A 350 7.28 8.83 -9.22
CA LEU A 350 6.60 8.86 -10.52
C LEU A 350 7.58 8.67 -11.69
N LYS A 351 8.77 9.25 -11.62
CA LYS A 351 9.78 9.17 -12.68
C LYS A 351 10.45 7.80 -12.75
N HIS A 352 10.95 7.31 -11.62
CA HIS A 352 11.81 6.12 -11.61
C HIS A 352 11.02 4.83 -11.40
N ILE A 353 10.04 4.84 -10.51
CA ILE A 353 9.31 3.63 -10.12
C ILE A 353 8.12 3.41 -11.03
N LEU A 354 7.12 4.30 -11.00
CA LEU A 354 5.87 4.10 -11.74
C LEU A 354 6.00 4.35 -13.25
N ASN A 355 6.82 5.32 -13.67
CA ASN A 355 6.85 5.91 -15.02
C ASN A 355 5.56 6.70 -15.33
N PHE A 356 5.71 8.01 -15.57
CA PHE A 356 4.60 8.94 -15.81
C PHE A 356 3.68 8.53 -16.98
N LYS A 357 4.23 7.91 -18.03
CA LYS A 357 3.42 7.40 -19.15
C LYS A 357 2.48 6.29 -18.71
N ILE A 358 2.93 5.38 -17.84
CA ILE A 358 2.10 4.29 -17.32
C ILE A 358 0.99 4.85 -16.44
N PHE A 359 1.32 5.81 -15.57
CA PHE A 359 0.33 6.49 -14.72
C PHE A 359 -0.82 7.12 -15.52
N LEU A 360 -0.50 7.90 -16.55
CA LEU A 360 -1.51 8.59 -17.36
C LEU A 360 -2.33 7.66 -18.26
N THR A 361 -1.77 6.53 -18.68
CA THR A 361 -2.45 5.60 -19.61
C THR A 361 -3.37 4.61 -18.92
N HIS A 362 -3.26 4.42 -17.61
CA HIS A 362 -4.01 3.42 -16.86
C HIS A 362 -4.88 4.08 -15.78
N ILE A 363 -6.11 4.45 -16.15
CA ILE A 363 -7.10 5.05 -15.22
C ILE A 363 -7.23 4.31 -13.88
N PRO A 364 -7.26 2.96 -13.80
CA PRO A 364 -7.33 2.27 -12.51
C PRO A 364 -6.16 2.59 -11.56
N ILE A 365 -4.98 2.93 -12.09
CA ILE A 365 -3.85 3.39 -11.27
C ILE A 365 -4.12 4.79 -10.73
N ILE A 366 -4.66 5.69 -11.54
CA ILE A 366 -5.07 7.04 -11.08
C ILE A 366 -6.11 6.92 -9.97
N LEU A 367 -7.10 6.04 -10.13
CA LEU A 367 -8.10 5.77 -9.10
C LEU A 367 -7.46 5.24 -7.81
N LEU A 368 -6.50 4.31 -7.90
CA LEU A 368 -5.73 3.86 -6.74
C LEU A 368 -5.03 5.03 -6.03
N PHE A 369 -4.41 5.96 -6.76
CA PHE A 369 -3.76 7.15 -6.16
C PHE A 369 -4.74 8.08 -5.45
N ILE A 370 -5.96 8.25 -5.98
CA ILE A 370 -7.02 8.97 -5.26
C ILE A 370 -7.31 8.30 -3.92
N ILE A 371 -7.44 6.96 -3.90
CA ILE A 371 -7.66 6.21 -2.66
C ILE A 371 -6.47 6.35 -1.71
N ILE A 372 -5.24 6.26 -2.21
CA ILE A 372 -4.02 6.39 -1.40
C ILE A 372 -4.01 7.70 -0.63
N PHE A 373 -4.26 8.82 -1.31
CA PHE A 373 -4.22 10.14 -0.67
C PHE A 373 -5.34 10.33 0.37
N LEU A 374 -6.48 9.64 0.22
CA LEU A 374 -7.60 9.74 1.15
C LEU A 374 -7.52 8.75 2.33
N ALA A 375 -7.01 7.54 2.11
CA ALA A 375 -7.05 6.46 3.09
C ALA A 375 -5.75 6.32 3.92
N GLY A 376 -4.62 6.82 3.41
CA GLY A 376 -3.34 6.83 4.12
C GLY A 376 -2.68 5.45 4.26
N SER A 377 -1.50 5.43 4.88
CA SER A 377 -0.63 4.27 5.12
C SER A 377 -0.06 3.52 3.90
N PHE A 378 -0.21 4.05 2.69
CA PHE A 378 0.29 3.37 1.48
C PHE A 378 1.82 3.36 1.46
N PHE A 379 2.47 4.54 1.36
CA PHE A 379 3.94 4.66 1.33
C PHE A 379 4.57 4.30 2.67
N SER A 380 3.80 4.35 3.77
CA SER A 380 4.25 3.87 5.08
C SER A 380 4.09 2.36 5.28
N SER A 381 4.01 1.54 4.21
CA SER A 381 3.83 0.09 4.29
C SER A 381 4.72 -0.67 3.31
N ILE A 382 5.79 -1.30 3.83
CA ILE A 382 6.72 -2.14 3.04
C ILE A 382 5.96 -3.24 2.29
N THR A 383 4.99 -3.88 2.94
CA THR A 383 4.21 -4.98 2.35
C THR A 383 3.42 -4.46 1.15
N THR A 384 2.64 -3.39 1.32
CA THR A 384 1.86 -2.79 0.23
C THR A 384 2.75 -2.34 -0.93
N MET A 385 3.89 -1.70 -0.61
CA MET A 385 4.90 -1.29 -1.60
C MET A 385 5.46 -2.46 -2.40
N THR A 386 5.64 -3.61 -1.76
CA THR A 386 6.15 -4.82 -2.43
C THR A 386 5.14 -5.33 -3.46
N PHE A 387 3.85 -5.39 -3.10
CA PHE A 387 2.79 -5.80 -4.04
C PHE A 387 2.63 -4.79 -5.18
N PHE A 388 2.72 -3.49 -4.87
CA PHE A 388 2.69 -2.45 -5.89
C PHE A 388 3.87 -2.60 -6.86
N LEU A 389 5.07 -2.89 -6.35
CA LEU A 389 6.24 -3.15 -7.18
C LEU A 389 6.03 -4.32 -8.16
N ALA A 390 5.38 -5.41 -7.73
CA ALA A 390 5.04 -6.52 -8.63
C ALA A 390 4.10 -6.07 -9.77
N LEU A 391 3.09 -5.24 -9.46
CA LEU A 391 2.23 -4.62 -10.47
C LEU A 391 3.03 -3.73 -11.43
N ILE A 392 3.97 -2.92 -10.94
CA ILE A 392 4.83 -2.09 -11.80
C ILE A 392 5.67 -2.95 -12.75
N VAL A 393 6.28 -4.03 -12.26
CA VAL A 393 7.07 -4.96 -13.10
C VAL A 393 6.19 -5.58 -14.19
N PHE A 394 4.94 -5.90 -13.87
CA PHE A 394 3.94 -6.38 -14.84
C PHE A 394 3.64 -5.36 -15.94
N LEU A 395 3.39 -4.11 -15.57
CA LEU A 395 3.10 -3.03 -16.52
C LEU A 395 4.31 -2.71 -17.41
N LYS A 396 5.53 -2.67 -16.84
CA LYS A 396 6.76 -2.42 -17.59
C LYS A 396 7.13 -3.55 -18.54
N LYS A 397 6.86 -4.81 -18.16
CA LYS A 397 7.03 -5.94 -19.09
C LYS A 397 6.20 -5.73 -20.35
N LYS A 398 4.97 -5.24 -20.22
CA LYS A 398 4.07 -4.97 -21.35
C LYS A 398 4.56 -3.81 -22.21
N SER A 399 4.96 -2.69 -21.60
CA SER A 399 5.44 -1.52 -22.35
C SER A 399 6.69 -1.81 -23.19
N ILE A 400 7.51 -2.79 -22.79
CA ILE A 400 8.71 -3.23 -23.54
C ILE A 400 8.35 -4.19 -24.69
N ILE A 401 7.19 -4.87 -24.64
CA ILE A 401 6.74 -5.79 -25.69
C ILE A 401 5.89 -5.06 -26.74
N SER A 402 5.26 -3.94 -26.37
CA SER A 402 4.40 -3.13 -27.24
C SER A 402 5.10 -1.95 -27.92
N ALA A 403 6.41 -1.78 -27.72
CA ALA A 403 7.27 -0.81 -28.38
C ALA A 403 8.30 -1.59 -29.20
#